data_AF-A0A527HAT9-F1
#
_entry.id   AF-A0A527HAT9-F1
#
_cell.length_a   1.000
_cell.length_b   1.000
_cell.length_c   1.000
_cell.angle_alpha   90.00
_cell.angle_beta   90.00
_cell.angle_gamma   90.00
#
_symmetry.space_group_name_H-M   'P 1'
#
loop_
_entity.id
_entity.type
_entity.pdbx_description
1 polymer ?
#
loop_
_entity_poly.entity_id
_entity_poly.type
_entity_poly.pdbx_seq_one_letter_code
_entity_poly.pdbx_strand_id
1 'polypeptide(L)'
;HGVGATLARKVKQQEMHVFPAPSAVSLAAARLGWALQDIETVSLHGRPLDLIRPLLQPRARILALTSDAEAPAAIARLLTELDFGASRLTILEALGGPSEDHRTIRADAFDLENINPLNVLAVEVESGPDARVLPLTSGLADHLFDHDGQITKREIRAITLSALAPRRGELLWDIGAGSGSIGIEWMLAHPSMRTIAIEADPIRAARIGRNAAVCGVPGLVVVEGSAPRALARLDTPDAIFIGGGGSDAGVLNAAIKALRPGGRLVANAVTLEMEALLLAQHTKLGGDLTRIAISRASPVGAMQAWRPAMPVTQWSWVKP
;
A
#
# COMPACT_ATOMS: atom_id res chain seq x y z
N HIS A 1 15.37 11.55 -5.07
CA HIS A 1 15.65 11.12 -6.46
C HIS A 1 16.77 11.97 -7.03
N GLY A 2 17.57 11.44 -7.96
CA GLY A 2 18.61 12.23 -8.63
C GLY A 2 19.86 11.41 -8.96
N VAL A 3 20.57 11.84 -10.00
CA VAL A 3 21.81 11.19 -10.47
C VAL A 3 22.88 11.14 -9.38
N GLY A 4 22.97 12.16 -8.51
CA GLY A 4 23.94 12.21 -7.42
C GLY A 4 23.83 11.04 -6.44
N ALA A 5 22.61 10.68 -6.01
CA ALA A 5 22.41 9.51 -5.15
C ALA A 5 22.71 8.19 -5.87
N THR A 6 22.48 8.12 -7.19
CA THR A 6 22.88 6.96 -8.00
C THR A 6 24.40 6.85 -8.10
N LEU A 7 25.11 7.96 -8.28
CA LEU A 7 26.57 8.00 -8.31
C LEU A 7 27.17 7.68 -6.94
N ALA A 8 26.58 8.17 -5.84
CA ALA A 8 27.04 7.90 -4.48
C ALA A 8 27.05 6.41 -4.09
N ARG A 9 26.30 5.56 -4.82
CA ARG A 9 26.35 4.10 -4.66
C ARG A 9 27.60 3.45 -5.28
N LYS A 10 28.32 4.17 -6.13
CA LYS A 10 29.50 3.69 -6.88
C LYS A 10 30.77 4.50 -6.59
N VAL A 11 30.63 5.78 -6.24
CA VAL A 11 31.72 6.73 -5.99
C VAL A 11 31.60 7.24 -4.57
N LYS A 12 32.72 7.27 -3.83
CA LYS A 12 32.70 7.72 -2.43
C LYS A 12 32.38 9.20 -2.35
N GLN A 13 31.72 9.62 -1.27
CA GLN A 13 31.36 11.03 -1.07
C GLN A 13 32.57 11.97 -1.12
N GLN A 14 33.72 11.55 -0.59
CA GLN A 14 34.94 12.36 -0.57
C GLN A 14 35.52 12.62 -1.98
N GLU A 15 35.09 11.86 -2.98
CA GLU A 15 35.54 11.98 -4.38
C GLU A 15 34.54 12.79 -5.24
N MET A 16 33.44 13.28 -4.63
CA MET A 16 32.40 14.03 -5.32
C MET A 16 32.34 15.47 -4.83
N HIS A 17 32.33 16.42 -5.77
CA HIS A 17 31.91 17.79 -5.51
C HIS A 17 30.43 17.94 -5.87
N VAL A 18 29.59 18.21 -4.88
CA VAL A 18 28.14 18.37 -5.06
C VAL A 18 27.78 19.85 -4.90
N PHE A 19 27.31 20.47 -5.98
CA PHE A 19 26.83 21.85 -5.97
C PHE A 19 25.32 21.85 -5.67
N PRO A 20 24.87 22.47 -4.58
CA PRO A 20 23.44 22.52 -4.27
C PRO A 20 22.72 23.43 -5.26
N ALA A 21 21.54 23.00 -5.69
CA ALA A 21 20.62 23.81 -6.48
C ALA A 21 19.19 23.66 -5.92
N PRO A 22 18.32 24.67 -6.09
CA PRO A 22 16.90 24.53 -5.73
C PRO A 22 16.29 23.31 -6.43
N SER A 23 15.60 22.46 -5.66
CA SER A 23 14.91 21.31 -6.24
C SER A 23 13.68 21.76 -7.03
N ALA A 24 13.22 20.93 -7.98
CA ALA A 24 11.97 21.20 -8.70
C ALA A 24 10.77 21.37 -7.75
N VAL A 25 10.75 20.63 -6.63
CA VAL A 25 9.74 20.75 -5.56
C VAL A 25 9.83 22.12 -4.88
N SER A 26 11.04 22.58 -4.56
CA SER A 26 11.28 23.90 -3.95
C SER A 26 10.89 25.04 -4.89
N LEU A 27 11.21 24.92 -6.18
CA LEU A 27 10.83 25.90 -7.20
C LEU A 27 9.30 25.94 -7.37
N ALA A 28 8.65 24.78 -7.48
CA ALA A 28 7.20 24.69 -7.61
C ALA A 28 6.48 25.29 -6.40
N ALA A 29 6.88 24.91 -5.18
CA ALA A 29 6.32 25.46 -3.95
C ALA A 29 6.47 26.99 -3.88
N ALA A 30 7.61 27.54 -4.30
CA ALA A 30 7.82 28.99 -4.35
C ALA A 30 6.90 29.70 -5.35
N ARG A 31 6.60 29.10 -6.50
CA ARG A 31 5.66 29.67 -7.50
C ARG A 31 4.22 29.62 -7.04
N LEU A 32 3.85 28.55 -6.33
CA LEU A 32 2.49 28.32 -5.86
C LEU A 32 2.21 28.97 -4.48
N GLY A 33 3.24 29.47 -3.79
CA GLY A 33 3.13 29.96 -2.43
C GLY A 33 2.78 28.86 -1.42
N TRP A 34 3.20 27.62 -1.68
CA TRP A 34 2.93 26.48 -0.80
C TRP A 34 4.07 26.27 0.20
N ALA A 35 3.72 25.98 1.45
CA ALA A 35 4.70 25.61 2.47
C ALA A 35 5.11 24.15 2.28
N LEU A 36 6.42 23.87 2.20
CA LEU A 36 6.94 22.55 1.86
C LEU A 36 6.47 21.43 2.82
N GLN A 37 6.27 21.75 4.10
CA GLN A 37 5.81 20.78 5.10
C GLN A 37 4.32 20.40 4.96
N ASP A 38 3.55 21.17 4.19
CA ASP A 38 2.12 20.94 3.94
C ASP A 38 1.87 20.24 2.59
N ILE A 39 2.93 19.79 1.92
CA ILE A 39 2.88 19.20 0.58
C ILE A 39 3.23 17.72 0.63
N GLU A 40 2.37 16.92 0.04
CA GLU A 40 2.69 15.53 -0.28
C GLU A 40 3.52 15.49 -1.57
N THR A 41 4.67 14.82 -1.54
CA THR A 41 5.55 14.71 -2.72
C THR A 41 5.59 13.28 -3.21
N VAL A 42 5.33 13.09 -4.51
CA VAL A 42 5.39 11.78 -5.16
C VAL A 42 6.22 11.82 -6.44
N SER A 43 7.07 10.82 -6.62
CA SER A 43 7.76 10.62 -7.89
C SER A 43 6.99 9.61 -8.73
N LEU A 44 6.42 10.07 -9.84
CA LEU A 44 5.82 9.26 -10.89
C LEU A 44 6.77 9.09 -12.10
N HIS A 45 7.90 9.80 -12.09
CA HIS A 45 8.98 9.63 -13.06
C HIS A 45 9.49 8.18 -13.12
N GLY A 46 9.21 7.49 -14.23
CA GLY A 46 9.53 6.08 -14.45
C GLY A 46 8.81 5.11 -13.50
N ARG A 47 7.67 5.51 -12.92
CA ARG A 47 6.94 4.74 -11.92
C ARG A 47 5.43 4.73 -12.20
N PRO A 48 4.68 3.74 -11.68
CA PRO A 48 3.24 3.68 -11.89
C PRO A 48 2.51 4.91 -11.33
N LEU A 49 1.53 5.43 -12.09
CA LEU A 49 0.69 6.56 -11.68
C LEU A 49 -0.13 6.27 -10.41
N ASP A 50 -0.47 5.00 -10.19
CA ASP A 50 -1.26 4.54 -9.05
C ASP A 50 -0.67 4.95 -7.69
N LEU A 51 0.63 5.24 -7.61
CA LEU A 51 1.29 5.74 -6.40
C LEU A 51 0.71 7.07 -5.88
N ILE A 52 -0.02 7.82 -6.70
CA ILE A 52 -0.69 9.05 -6.25
C ILE A 52 -1.93 8.76 -5.40
N ARG A 53 -2.57 7.59 -5.57
CA ARG A 53 -3.89 7.29 -5.00
C ARG A 53 -3.98 7.44 -3.47
N PRO A 54 -3.00 7.00 -2.66
CA PRO A 54 -3.07 7.16 -1.21
C PRO A 54 -2.99 8.62 -0.76
N LEU A 55 -2.42 9.50 -1.60
CA LEU A 55 -2.23 10.93 -1.34
C LEU A 55 -3.47 11.75 -1.69
N LEU A 56 -4.46 11.16 -2.37
CA LEU A 56 -5.73 11.82 -2.73
C LEU A 56 -6.64 11.96 -1.52
N GLN A 57 -6.24 12.86 -0.62
CA GLN A 57 -7.01 13.26 0.55
C GLN A 57 -7.70 14.61 0.27
N PRO A 58 -8.93 14.83 0.75
CA PRO A 58 -9.61 16.11 0.57
C PRO A 58 -8.73 17.28 1.03
N ARG A 59 -8.61 18.31 0.18
CA ARG A 59 -7.81 19.53 0.42
C ARG A 59 -6.29 19.30 0.48
N ALA A 60 -5.80 18.12 0.13
CA ALA A 60 -4.36 17.87 0.04
C ALA A 60 -3.73 18.66 -1.11
N ARG A 61 -2.45 18.98 -0.94
CA ARG A 61 -1.60 19.57 -1.98
C ARG A 61 -0.53 18.57 -2.33
N ILE A 62 -0.46 18.19 -3.59
CA ILE A 62 0.47 17.18 -4.08
C ILE A 62 1.40 17.81 -5.11
N LEU A 63 2.70 17.55 -5.00
CA LEU A 63 3.67 17.78 -6.07
C LEU A 63 4.12 16.43 -6.64
N ALA A 64 3.67 16.15 -7.87
CA ALA A 64 4.01 14.95 -8.61
C ALA A 64 5.13 15.24 -9.63
N LEU A 65 6.25 14.55 -9.49
CA LEU A 65 7.34 14.57 -10.47
C LEU A 65 7.00 13.59 -11.60
N THR A 66 6.89 14.07 -12.84
CA THR A 66 6.42 13.29 -13.99
C THR A 66 7.55 12.81 -14.90
N SER A 67 7.21 11.97 -15.88
CA SER A 67 8.17 11.37 -16.83
C SER A 67 8.30 12.15 -18.14
N ASP A 68 7.21 12.76 -18.58
CA ASP A 68 7.01 13.22 -19.94
C ASP A 68 5.82 14.20 -20.03
N ALA A 69 5.52 14.63 -21.26
CA ALA A 69 4.44 15.55 -21.58
C ALA A 69 3.03 14.93 -21.44
N GLU A 70 2.92 13.59 -21.47
CA GLU A 70 1.65 12.86 -21.46
C GLU A 70 1.15 12.60 -20.02
N ALA A 71 2.07 12.55 -19.06
CA ALA A 71 1.78 12.25 -17.67
C ALA A 71 0.71 13.17 -17.04
N PRO A 72 0.69 14.51 -17.24
CA PRO A 72 -0.39 15.36 -16.74
C PRO A 72 -1.79 14.94 -17.23
N ALA A 73 -1.93 14.62 -18.51
CA ALA A 73 -3.20 14.16 -19.08
C ALA A 73 -3.61 12.79 -18.50
N ALA A 74 -2.66 11.87 -18.34
CA ALA A 74 -2.91 10.57 -17.74
C ALA A 74 -3.33 10.68 -16.26
N ILE A 75 -2.72 11.59 -15.50
CA ILE A 75 -3.10 11.86 -14.10
C ILE A 75 -4.48 12.53 -14.05
N ALA A 76 -4.78 13.48 -14.93
CA ALA A 76 -6.10 14.13 -14.99
C ALA A 76 -7.23 13.11 -15.25
N ARG A 77 -7.02 12.17 -16.19
CA ARG A 77 -7.95 11.06 -16.43
C ARG A 77 -8.15 10.19 -15.18
N LEU A 78 -7.05 9.78 -14.54
CA LEU A 78 -7.10 8.99 -13.31
C LEU A 78 -7.87 9.69 -12.19
N LEU A 79 -7.65 11.00 -11.99
CA LEU A 79 -8.39 11.78 -10.99
C LEU A 79 -9.88 11.84 -11.33
N THR A 80 -10.23 12.04 -12.60
CA THR A 80 -11.62 12.09 -13.04
C THR A 80 -12.34 10.75 -12.82
N GLU A 81 -11.69 9.63 -13.16
CA GLU A 81 -12.22 8.27 -12.94
C GLU A 81 -12.45 7.93 -11.46
N LEU A 82 -11.73 8.60 -10.56
CA LEU A 82 -11.82 8.39 -9.11
C LEU A 82 -12.69 9.43 -8.40
N ASP A 83 -13.46 10.22 -9.15
CA ASP A 83 -14.31 11.30 -8.65
C ASP A 83 -13.52 12.41 -7.91
N PHE A 84 -12.31 12.69 -8.41
CA PHE A 84 -11.48 13.86 -8.07
C PHE A 84 -11.35 14.84 -9.24
N GLY A 85 -12.24 14.78 -10.23
CA GLY A 85 -12.19 15.58 -11.46
C GLY A 85 -12.19 17.11 -11.24
N ALA A 86 -12.82 17.56 -10.15
CA ALA A 86 -12.84 18.97 -9.77
C ALA A 86 -11.48 19.50 -9.27
N SER A 87 -10.50 18.61 -9.03
CA SER A 87 -9.17 18.99 -8.58
C SER A 87 -8.50 19.96 -9.55
N ARG A 88 -7.85 20.99 -8.99
CA ARG A 88 -7.09 21.96 -9.78
C ARG A 88 -5.69 21.42 -10.02
N LEU A 89 -5.32 21.36 -11.28
CA LEU A 89 -4.01 20.94 -11.78
C LEU A 89 -3.25 22.17 -12.24
N THR A 90 -2.04 22.38 -11.71
CA THR A 90 -1.10 23.36 -12.24
C THR A 90 0.11 22.62 -12.78
N ILE A 91 0.33 22.72 -14.09
CA ILE A 91 1.47 22.12 -14.78
C ILE A 91 2.57 23.17 -14.76
N LEU A 92 3.67 22.91 -14.04
CA LEU A 92 4.83 23.79 -13.98
C LEU A 92 5.92 23.25 -14.89
N GLU A 93 6.21 23.99 -15.96
CA GLU A 93 7.02 23.56 -17.09
C GLU A 93 8.40 24.21 -17.02
N ALA A 94 9.46 23.45 -17.31
CA ALA A 94 10.85 23.91 -17.40
C ALA A 94 11.30 24.84 -16.25
N LEU A 95 10.87 24.54 -15.01
CA LEU A 95 11.14 25.33 -13.81
C LEU A 95 12.63 25.68 -13.65
N GLY A 96 12.92 26.96 -13.46
CA GLY A 96 14.25 27.54 -13.31
C GLY A 96 14.98 27.79 -14.63
N GLY A 97 14.36 27.46 -15.78
CA GLY A 97 14.93 27.64 -17.11
C GLY A 97 14.37 28.84 -17.87
N PRO A 98 14.93 29.15 -19.06
CA PRO A 98 14.47 30.25 -19.91
C PRO A 98 13.09 30.01 -20.55
N SER A 99 12.64 28.75 -20.56
CA SER A 99 11.32 28.33 -21.07
C SER A 99 10.34 28.03 -19.93
N GLU A 100 10.60 28.54 -18.73
CA GLU A 100 9.69 28.35 -17.59
C GLU A 100 8.30 28.89 -17.92
N ASP A 101 7.29 28.06 -17.73
CA ASP A 101 5.88 28.42 -17.92
C ASP A 101 5.01 27.66 -16.93
N HIS A 102 3.77 28.12 -16.74
CA HIS A 102 2.78 27.37 -15.96
C HIS A 102 1.37 27.56 -16.49
N ARG A 103 0.61 26.47 -16.48
CA ARG A 103 -0.80 26.46 -16.90
C ARG A 103 -1.65 25.74 -15.88
N THR A 104 -2.85 26.28 -15.65
CA THR A 104 -3.77 25.78 -14.63
C THR A 104 -5.08 25.35 -15.27
N ILE A 105 -5.55 24.16 -14.93
CA ILE A 105 -6.77 23.57 -15.45
C ILE A 105 -7.43 22.64 -14.41
N ARG A 106 -8.71 22.29 -14.60
CA ARG A 106 -9.33 21.22 -13.81
C ARG A 106 -9.00 19.86 -14.42
N ALA A 107 -8.94 18.82 -13.60
CA ALA A 107 -8.69 17.47 -14.08
C ALA A 107 -9.78 16.98 -15.07
N ASP A 108 -11.05 17.28 -14.80
CA ASP A 108 -12.18 16.90 -15.66
C ASP A 108 -12.36 17.77 -16.92
N ALA A 109 -11.66 18.89 -16.99
CA ALA A 109 -11.67 19.80 -18.14
C ALA A 109 -10.33 19.78 -18.90
N PHE A 110 -9.49 18.78 -18.68
CA PHE A 110 -8.13 18.77 -19.19
C PHE A 110 -8.08 18.75 -20.72
N ASP A 111 -7.63 19.84 -21.33
CA ASP A 111 -7.49 20.03 -22.79
C ASP A 111 -6.13 20.64 -23.19
N LEU A 112 -5.16 20.66 -22.28
CA LEU A 112 -3.85 21.26 -22.54
C LEU A 112 -3.03 20.41 -23.51
N GLU A 113 -2.53 21.06 -24.56
CA GLU A 113 -1.62 20.49 -25.55
C GLU A 113 -0.20 21.07 -25.41
N ASN A 114 0.77 20.45 -26.08
CA ASN A 114 2.16 20.93 -26.17
C ASN A 114 2.79 21.17 -24.79
N ILE A 115 2.62 20.22 -23.87
CA ILE A 115 3.24 20.28 -22.54
C ILE A 115 4.72 19.96 -22.67
N ASN A 116 5.55 20.74 -21.98
CA ASN A 116 6.97 20.48 -21.88
C ASN A 116 7.22 19.14 -21.15
N PRO A 117 8.03 18.23 -21.71
CA PRO A 117 8.35 16.96 -21.06
C PRO A 117 9.05 17.13 -19.71
N LEU A 118 9.69 18.28 -19.46
CA LEU A 118 10.20 18.66 -18.15
C LEU A 118 9.11 19.42 -17.40
N ASN A 119 8.23 18.69 -16.70
CA ASN A 119 7.18 19.29 -15.89
C ASN A 119 7.11 18.72 -14.47
N VAL A 120 6.55 19.53 -13.57
CA VAL A 120 6.06 19.12 -12.25
C VAL A 120 4.56 19.38 -12.24
N LEU A 121 3.77 18.38 -11.88
CA LEU A 121 2.33 18.54 -11.75
C LEU A 121 1.99 18.84 -10.29
N ALA A 122 1.40 20.00 -10.06
CA ALA A 122 0.81 20.35 -8.78
C ALA A 122 -0.69 20.04 -8.79
N VAL A 123 -1.17 19.36 -7.75
CA VAL A 123 -2.58 18.97 -7.59
C VAL A 123 -3.10 19.57 -6.30
N GLU A 124 -4.15 20.38 -6.40
CA GLU A 124 -4.98 20.78 -5.27
C GLU A 124 -6.24 19.92 -5.29
N VAL A 125 -6.29 18.98 -4.36
CA VAL A 125 -7.25 17.87 -4.39
C VAL A 125 -8.63 18.35 -3.95
N GLU A 126 -9.59 18.20 -4.86
CA GLU A 126 -11.03 18.36 -4.62
C GLU A 126 -11.73 17.04 -4.94
N SER A 127 -12.59 16.60 -4.04
CA SER A 127 -13.30 15.32 -4.12
C SER A 127 -14.79 15.52 -4.34
N GLY A 128 -15.38 14.75 -5.25
CA GLY A 128 -16.84 14.60 -5.36
C GLY A 128 -17.42 13.69 -4.27
N PRO A 129 -18.75 13.49 -4.28
CA PRO A 129 -19.46 12.71 -3.26
C PRO A 129 -19.14 11.22 -3.28
N ASP A 130 -18.70 10.69 -4.41
CA ASP A 130 -18.40 9.28 -4.64
C ASP A 130 -16.88 9.00 -4.69
N ALA A 131 -16.06 10.01 -4.33
CA ALA A 131 -14.62 9.95 -4.33
C ALA A 131 -14.09 8.77 -3.50
N ARG A 132 -13.21 7.99 -4.12
CA ARG A 132 -12.56 6.85 -3.46
C ARG A 132 -11.41 7.31 -2.57
N VAL A 133 -11.74 8.02 -1.50
CA VAL A 133 -10.78 8.45 -0.48
C VAL A 133 -10.38 7.24 0.37
N LEU A 134 -9.08 6.94 0.44
CA LEU A 134 -8.55 5.88 1.28
C LEU A 134 -8.33 6.39 2.71
N PRO A 135 -8.97 5.78 3.73
CA PRO A 135 -8.65 6.04 5.13
C PRO A 135 -7.17 5.86 5.46
N LEU A 136 -6.65 6.71 6.34
CA LEU A 136 -5.24 6.65 6.80
C LEU A 136 -5.00 5.53 7.83
N THR A 137 -6.05 4.98 8.43
CA THR A 137 -5.97 3.89 9.41
C THR A 137 -6.27 2.55 8.76
N SER A 138 -5.68 1.48 9.31
CA SER A 138 -6.01 0.11 8.93
C SER A 138 -7.49 -0.24 9.16
N GLY A 139 -7.96 -1.29 8.51
CA GLY A 139 -9.36 -1.69 8.49
C GLY A 139 -10.16 -0.98 7.41
N LEU A 140 -9.55 -0.79 6.23
CA LEU A 140 -10.22 -0.31 5.02
C LEU A 140 -11.53 -1.08 4.78
N ALA A 141 -12.58 -0.46 4.26
CA ALA A 141 -13.84 -1.17 4.01
C ALA A 141 -13.65 -2.32 2.99
N ASP A 142 -14.32 -3.45 3.20
CA ASP A 142 -14.12 -4.66 2.36
C ASP A 142 -14.42 -4.42 0.87
N HIS A 143 -15.39 -3.55 0.56
CA HIS A 143 -15.78 -3.22 -0.82
C HIS A 143 -14.72 -2.41 -1.59
N LEU A 144 -13.65 -1.94 -0.91
CA LEU A 144 -12.52 -1.29 -1.56
C LEU A 144 -11.56 -2.29 -2.24
N PHE A 145 -11.82 -3.59 -2.08
CA PHE A 145 -11.07 -4.70 -2.64
C PHE A 145 -11.99 -5.58 -3.50
N ASP A 146 -11.52 -6.00 -4.67
CA ASP A 146 -12.08 -7.16 -5.37
C ASP A 146 -11.84 -8.40 -4.50
N HIS A 147 -12.88 -9.22 -4.29
CA HIS A 147 -12.81 -10.45 -3.52
C HIS A 147 -13.95 -11.42 -3.88
N ASP A 148 -13.71 -12.73 -3.74
CA ASP A 148 -14.72 -13.79 -3.94
C ASP A 148 -15.50 -14.15 -2.65
N GLY A 149 -15.41 -13.30 -1.64
CA GLY A 149 -15.95 -13.52 -0.30
C GLY A 149 -14.91 -14.01 0.71
N GLN A 150 -13.76 -14.51 0.25
CA GLN A 150 -12.63 -14.87 1.11
C GLN A 150 -11.69 -13.69 1.33
N ILE A 151 -12.19 -12.68 2.04
CA ILE A 151 -11.41 -11.53 2.52
C ILE A 151 -11.37 -11.55 4.04
N THR A 152 -10.20 -11.23 4.62
CA THR A 152 -10.12 -10.91 6.05
C THR A 152 -10.98 -9.68 6.30
N LYS A 153 -12.02 -9.81 7.13
CA LYS A 153 -12.97 -8.71 7.37
C LYS A 153 -12.28 -7.51 8.01
N ARG A 154 -12.72 -6.30 7.66
CA ARG A 154 -12.06 -5.03 8.06
C ARG A 154 -11.64 -4.93 9.53
N GLU A 155 -12.46 -5.40 10.47
CA GLU A 155 -12.17 -5.35 11.90
C GLU A 155 -11.09 -6.37 12.28
N ILE A 156 -11.15 -7.58 11.70
CA ILE A 156 -10.10 -8.59 11.85
C ILE A 156 -8.80 -8.09 11.22
N ARG A 157 -8.85 -7.39 10.07
CA ARG A 157 -7.66 -6.78 9.46
C ARG A 157 -7.04 -5.73 10.35
N ALA A 158 -7.83 -4.82 10.92
CA ALA A 158 -7.33 -3.81 11.84
C ALA A 158 -6.63 -4.45 13.06
N ILE A 159 -7.22 -5.47 13.68
CA ILE A 159 -6.61 -6.19 14.80
C ILE A 159 -5.33 -6.94 14.36
N THR A 160 -5.36 -7.57 13.18
CA THR A 160 -4.19 -8.27 12.62
C THR A 160 -3.03 -7.33 12.33
N LEU A 161 -3.28 -6.16 11.73
CA LEU A 161 -2.26 -5.14 11.48
C LEU A 161 -1.75 -4.52 12.79
N SER A 162 -2.61 -4.36 13.79
CA SER A 162 -2.18 -3.97 15.14
C SER A 162 -1.18 -4.99 15.71
N ALA A 163 -1.48 -6.29 15.63
CA ALA A 163 -0.58 -7.35 16.08
C ALA A 163 0.72 -7.44 15.26
N LEU A 164 0.65 -7.23 13.94
CA LEU A 164 1.81 -7.23 13.04
C LEU A 164 2.75 -6.03 13.28
N ALA A 165 2.24 -4.94 13.87
CA ALA A 165 2.97 -3.73 14.23
C ALA A 165 3.96 -3.26 13.12
N PRO A 166 3.44 -2.78 11.97
CA PRO A 166 4.25 -2.33 10.82
C PRO A 166 5.30 -1.29 11.19
N ARG A 167 6.55 -1.44 10.72
CA ARG A 167 7.60 -0.43 10.88
C ARG A 167 8.21 -0.06 9.53
N ARG A 168 8.65 1.20 9.42
CA ARG A 168 9.22 1.77 8.20
C ARG A 168 10.36 0.89 7.65
N GLY A 169 10.22 0.46 6.40
CA GLY A 169 11.26 -0.27 5.67
C GLY A 169 11.15 -1.80 5.77
N GLU A 170 10.20 -2.30 6.55
CA GLU A 170 10.04 -3.73 6.75
C GLU A 170 9.35 -4.44 5.58
N LEU A 171 9.71 -5.72 5.42
CA LEU A 171 9.18 -6.70 4.50
C LEU A 171 8.22 -7.64 5.23
N LEU A 172 6.99 -7.74 4.71
CA LEU A 172 5.99 -8.72 5.11
C LEU A 172 5.94 -9.88 4.13
N TRP A 173 5.84 -11.11 4.64
CA TRP A 173 5.23 -12.21 3.89
C TRP A 173 3.76 -12.34 4.25
N ASP A 174 2.88 -12.30 3.26
CA ASP A 174 1.44 -12.56 3.39
C ASP A 174 1.14 -13.94 2.81
N ILE A 175 1.11 -14.97 3.67
CA ILE A 175 0.94 -16.37 3.27
C ILE A 175 -0.54 -16.73 3.23
N GLY A 176 -1.03 -17.18 2.07
CA GLY A 176 -2.45 -17.43 1.84
C GLY A 176 -3.21 -16.11 1.69
N ALA A 177 -2.67 -15.23 0.84
CA ALA A 177 -3.04 -13.83 0.78
C ALA A 177 -4.48 -13.59 0.31
N GLY A 178 -5.08 -14.49 -0.47
CA GLY A 178 -6.45 -14.40 -0.94
C GLY A 178 -6.70 -13.15 -1.80
N SER A 179 -7.22 -12.08 -1.20
CA SER A 179 -7.40 -10.77 -1.85
C SER A 179 -6.21 -9.83 -1.70
N GLY A 180 -5.20 -10.19 -0.89
CA GLY A 180 -4.01 -9.39 -0.62
C GLY A 180 -4.22 -8.26 0.39
N SER A 181 -5.40 -8.22 1.03
CA SER A 181 -5.83 -7.09 1.86
C SER A 181 -4.88 -6.76 3.03
N ILE A 182 -4.29 -7.75 3.71
CA ILE A 182 -3.30 -7.52 4.77
C ILE A 182 -2.02 -6.94 4.18
N GLY A 183 -1.49 -7.58 3.15
CA GLY A 183 -0.31 -7.13 2.41
C GLY A 183 -0.41 -5.71 1.85
N ILE A 184 -1.59 -5.32 1.37
CA ILE A 184 -1.88 -4.00 0.82
C ILE A 184 -1.89 -2.95 1.92
N GLU A 185 -2.66 -3.16 2.99
CA GLU A 185 -2.72 -2.21 4.11
C GLU A 185 -1.39 -2.08 4.85
N TRP A 186 -0.59 -3.14 4.90
CA TRP A 186 0.80 -3.08 5.36
C TRP A 186 1.63 -2.08 4.54
N MET A 187 1.55 -2.12 3.21
CA MET A 187 2.29 -1.20 2.34
C MET A 187 1.73 0.22 2.37
N LEU A 188 0.44 0.40 2.65
CA LEU A 188 -0.17 1.72 2.82
C LEU A 188 0.34 2.46 4.06
N ALA A 189 0.83 1.74 5.08
CA ALA A 189 1.36 2.37 6.29
C ALA A 189 2.60 3.25 6.01
N HIS A 190 3.43 2.90 5.03
CA HIS A 190 4.55 3.75 4.62
C HIS A 190 5.12 3.35 3.24
N PRO A 191 5.51 4.30 2.35
CA PRO A 191 6.02 4.00 1.00
C PRO A 191 7.28 3.12 0.89
N SER A 192 8.01 2.94 1.99
CA SER A 192 9.21 2.09 2.04
C SER A 192 8.91 0.65 2.46
N MET A 193 7.67 0.35 2.83
CA MET A 193 7.27 -0.99 3.26
C MET A 193 7.00 -1.87 2.05
N ARG A 194 7.29 -3.15 2.20
CA ARG A 194 7.20 -4.12 1.10
C ARG A 194 6.40 -5.34 1.55
N THR A 195 5.71 -5.94 0.60
CA THR A 195 4.98 -7.20 0.80
C THR A 195 5.33 -8.17 -0.32
N ILE A 196 5.59 -9.42 0.06
CA ILE A 196 5.51 -10.57 -0.83
C ILE A 196 4.25 -11.36 -0.44
N ALA A 197 3.27 -11.41 -1.33
CA ALA A 197 2.03 -12.15 -1.15
C ALA A 197 2.15 -13.52 -1.83
N ILE A 198 1.87 -14.59 -1.08
CA ILE A 198 1.94 -15.97 -1.55
C ILE A 198 0.53 -16.51 -1.68
N GLU A 199 0.15 -16.90 -2.89
CA GLU A 199 -1.18 -17.40 -3.21
C GLU A 199 -1.09 -18.51 -4.26
N ALA A 200 -1.80 -19.62 -4.03
CA ALA A 200 -1.74 -20.80 -4.90
C ALA A 200 -2.77 -20.75 -6.03
N ASP A 201 -3.90 -20.09 -5.80
CA ASP A 201 -4.93 -19.93 -6.81
C ASP A 201 -4.55 -18.79 -7.79
N PRO A 202 -4.40 -19.06 -9.09
CA PRO A 202 -3.95 -18.06 -10.06
C PRO A 202 -4.96 -16.92 -10.27
N ILE A 203 -6.26 -17.16 -10.07
CA ILE A 203 -7.30 -16.12 -10.18
C ILE A 203 -7.16 -15.15 -9.01
N ARG A 204 -6.94 -15.67 -7.80
CA ARG A 204 -6.67 -14.86 -6.60
C ARG A 204 -5.33 -14.14 -6.69
N ALA A 205 -4.29 -14.80 -7.17
CA ALA A 205 -2.99 -14.17 -7.40
C ALA A 205 -3.09 -12.95 -8.33
N ALA A 206 -3.78 -13.09 -9.47
CA ALA A 206 -4.02 -11.97 -10.38
C ALA A 206 -4.87 -10.86 -9.72
N ARG A 207 -5.85 -11.22 -8.89
CA ARG A 207 -6.68 -10.27 -8.12
C ARG A 207 -5.84 -9.45 -7.14
N ILE A 208 -4.88 -10.06 -6.45
CA ILE A 208 -3.98 -9.35 -5.52
C ILE A 208 -3.27 -8.20 -6.24
N GLY A 209 -2.72 -8.45 -7.43
CA GLY A 209 -2.06 -7.42 -8.23
C GLY A 209 -3.00 -6.26 -8.60
N ARG A 210 -4.24 -6.56 -9.00
CA ARG A 210 -5.25 -5.51 -9.29
C ARG A 210 -5.61 -4.70 -8.05
N ASN A 211 -5.87 -5.36 -6.92
CA ASN A 211 -6.17 -4.68 -5.67
C ASN A 211 -5.00 -3.79 -5.20
N ALA A 212 -3.76 -4.27 -5.35
CA ALA A 212 -2.58 -3.51 -5.00
C ALA A 212 -2.45 -2.24 -5.85
N ALA A 213 -2.64 -2.34 -7.17
CA ALA A 213 -2.64 -1.18 -8.06
C ALA A 213 -3.75 -0.18 -7.71
N VAL A 214 -5.00 -0.64 -7.55
CA VAL A 214 -6.14 0.23 -7.25
C VAL A 214 -6.04 0.85 -5.86
N CYS A 215 -5.37 0.22 -4.89
CA CYS A 215 -5.07 0.83 -3.59
C CYS A 215 -3.81 1.72 -3.60
N GLY A 216 -3.05 1.79 -4.69
CA GLY A 216 -1.87 2.65 -4.81
C GLY A 216 -0.59 2.07 -4.23
N VAL A 217 -0.50 0.75 -4.13
CA VAL A 217 0.70 0.00 -3.73
C VAL A 217 1.13 -1.01 -4.82
N PRO A 218 1.30 -0.57 -6.08
CA PRO A 218 1.58 -1.46 -7.22
C PRO A 218 2.92 -2.20 -7.13
N GLY A 219 3.77 -1.87 -6.16
CA GLY A 219 5.02 -2.59 -5.87
C GLY A 219 4.86 -3.88 -5.06
N LEU A 220 3.63 -4.26 -4.68
CA LEU A 220 3.36 -5.54 -4.01
C LEU A 220 3.73 -6.70 -4.95
N VAL A 221 4.59 -7.59 -4.46
CA VAL A 221 5.06 -8.75 -5.25
C VAL A 221 4.14 -9.94 -4.98
N VAL A 222 3.63 -10.56 -6.04
CA VAL A 222 2.82 -11.78 -5.94
C VAL A 222 3.67 -12.98 -6.36
N VAL A 223 3.69 -14.00 -5.51
CA VAL A 223 4.32 -15.30 -5.79
C VAL A 223 3.21 -16.33 -5.91
N GLU A 224 2.99 -16.80 -7.14
CA GLU A 224 2.06 -17.88 -7.44
C GLU A 224 2.63 -19.22 -7.00
N GLY A 225 1.97 -19.84 -6.01
CA GLY A 225 2.32 -21.17 -5.53
C GLY A 225 1.98 -21.41 -4.07
N SER A 226 2.16 -22.66 -3.64
CA SER A 226 1.85 -23.08 -2.27
C SER A 226 3.09 -23.00 -1.37
N ALA A 227 2.90 -22.46 -0.17
CA ALA A 227 3.84 -22.66 0.92
C ALA A 227 3.88 -24.15 1.33
N PRO A 228 5.01 -24.68 1.84
CA PRO A 228 6.27 -23.98 2.10
C PRO A 228 7.16 -23.82 0.86
N ARG A 229 6.86 -24.47 -0.27
CA ARG A 229 7.73 -24.48 -1.46
C ARG A 229 7.93 -23.08 -2.06
N ALA A 230 6.85 -22.30 -2.13
CA ALA A 230 6.88 -20.91 -2.63
C ALA A 230 7.70 -19.95 -1.75
N LEU A 231 8.02 -20.35 -0.51
CA LEU A 231 8.85 -19.55 0.40
C LEU A 231 10.35 -19.68 0.10
N ALA A 232 10.73 -20.62 -0.76
CA ALA A 232 12.13 -20.85 -1.10
C ALA A 232 12.70 -19.66 -1.90
N ARG A 233 13.90 -19.21 -1.53
CA ARG A 233 14.66 -18.13 -2.20
C ARG A 233 14.02 -16.74 -2.13
N LEU A 234 13.01 -16.56 -1.29
CA LEU A 234 12.51 -15.22 -0.96
C LEU A 234 13.46 -14.51 0.00
N ASP A 235 13.49 -13.18 -0.08
CA ASP A 235 14.17 -12.33 0.89
C ASP A 235 13.65 -12.60 2.31
N THR A 236 14.54 -12.51 3.29
CA THR A 236 14.21 -12.71 4.71
C THR A 236 13.16 -11.69 5.18
N PRO A 237 12.00 -12.12 5.70
CA PRO A 237 10.96 -11.22 6.15
C PRO A 237 11.27 -10.64 7.54
N ASP A 238 10.73 -9.45 7.78
CA ASP A 238 10.71 -8.80 9.10
C ASP A 238 9.44 -9.18 9.88
N ALA A 239 8.34 -9.41 9.15
CA ALA A 239 7.08 -9.90 9.68
C ALA A 239 6.46 -10.94 8.73
N ILE A 240 5.68 -11.87 9.29
CA ILE A 240 4.92 -12.86 8.54
C ILE A 240 3.48 -12.84 9.03
N PHE A 241 2.55 -12.77 8.09
CA PHE A 241 1.15 -13.08 8.31
C PHE A 241 0.81 -14.43 7.68
N ILE A 242 0.05 -15.25 8.41
CA ILE A 242 -0.48 -16.53 7.92
C ILE A 242 -2.01 -16.47 7.98
N GLY A 243 -2.62 -16.39 6.80
CA GLY A 243 -4.06 -16.48 6.61
C GLY A 243 -4.51 -17.90 6.28
N GLY A 244 -5.22 -18.06 5.15
CA GLY A 244 -5.68 -19.36 4.67
C GLY A 244 -4.53 -20.31 4.31
N GLY A 245 -4.74 -21.63 4.46
CA GLY A 245 -3.72 -22.63 4.09
C GLY A 245 -2.54 -22.78 5.06
N GLY A 246 -2.53 -22.06 6.19
CA GLY A 246 -1.49 -22.20 7.23
C GLY A 246 -1.43 -23.57 7.92
N SER A 247 -2.51 -24.36 7.81
CA SER A 247 -2.61 -25.72 8.35
C SER A 247 -1.85 -26.75 7.52
N ASP A 248 -1.42 -26.40 6.30
CA ASP A 248 -0.68 -27.31 5.44
C ASP A 248 0.65 -27.69 6.09
N ALA A 249 0.99 -28.98 5.98
CA ALA A 249 2.13 -29.55 6.69
C ALA A 249 3.43 -28.80 6.36
N GLY A 250 4.06 -28.26 7.40
CA GLY A 250 5.37 -27.61 7.31
C GLY A 250 5.36 -26.11 6.97
N VAL A 251 4.22 -25.51 6.62
CA VAL A 251 4.12 -24.06 6.34
C VAL A 251 4.59 -23.23 7.52
N LEU A 252 4.00 -23.48 8.70
CA LEU A 252 4.33 -22.71 9.90
C LEU A 252 5.81 -22.86 10.31
N ASN A 253 6.34 -24.08 10.24
CA ASN A 253 7.75 -24.35 10.55
C ASN A 253 8.69 -23.63 9.58
N ALA A 254 8.36 -23.61 8.28
CA ALA A 254 9.13 -22.88 7.28
C ALA A 254 9.08 -21.36 7.51
N ALA A 255 7.90 -20.81 7.84
CA ALA A 255 7.73 -19.41 8.19
C ALA A 255 8.57 -19.00 9.42
N ILE A 256 8.47 -19.75 10.52
CA ILE A 256 9.26 -19.51 11.74
C ILE A 256 10.76 -19.57 11.45
N LYS A 257 11.19 -20.52 10.61
CA LYS A 257 12.61 -20.66 10.23
C LYS A 257 13.09 -19.46 9.42
N ALA A 258 12.28 -18.97 8.48
CA ALA A 258 12.63 -17.86 7.60
C ALA A 258 12.67 -16.50 8.31
N LEU A 259 11.88 -16.31 9.35
CA LEU A 259 11.80 -15.06 10.11
C LEU A 259 13.15 -14.74 10.79
N ARG A 260 13.58 -13.47 10.78
CA ARG A 260 14.78 -13.02 11.52
C ARG A 260 14.53 -12.99 13.04
N PRO A 261 15.57 -13.04 13.90
CA PRO A 261 15.44 -12.68 15.31
C PRO A 261 14.80 -11.30 15.49
N GLY A 262 13.90 -11.17 16.46
CA GLY A 262 13.06 -9.98 16.66
C GLY A 262 11.96 -9.77 15.61
N GLY A 263 11.85 -10.66 14.61
CA GLY A 263 10.77 -10.66 13.64
C GLY A 263 9.45 -11.13 14.26
N ARG A 264 8.34 -10.79 13.62
CA ARG A 264 6.98 -11.01 14.15
C ARG A 264 6.18 -11.96 13.28
N LEU A 265 5.43 -12.87 13.88
CA LEU A 265 4.54 -13.79 13.19
C LEU A 265 3.14 -13.63 13.76
N VAL A 266 2.17 -13.37 12.88
CA VAL A 266 0.75 -13.35 13.23
C VAL A 266 0.02 -14.37 12.37
N ALA A 267 -0.78 -15.24 12.99
CA ALA A 267 -1.56 -16.25 12.29
C ALA A 267 -3.01 -16.22 12.75
N ASN A 268 -3.95 -16.26 11.79
CA ASN A 268 -5.38 -16.27 12.07
C ASN A 268 -6.01 -17.61 11.68
N ALA A 269 -6.83 -18.17 12.57
CA ALA A 269 -7.52 -19.44 12.40
C ALA A 269 -9.04 -19.27 12.52
N VAL A 270 -9.77 -19.94 11.62
CA VAL A 270 -11.24 -20.10 11.71
C VAL A 270 -11.68 -21.57 11.70
N THR A 271 -10.77 -22.49 11.34
CA THR A 271 -11.02 -23.94 11.36
C THR A 271 -10.43 -24.56 12.62
N LEU A 272 -11.04 -25.65 13.10
CA LEU A 272 -10.60 -26.31 14.34
C LEU A 272 -9.17 -26.87 14.22
N GLU A 273 -8.78 -27.35 13.05
CA GLU A 273 -7.44 -27.88 12.77
C GLU A 273 -6.37 -26.79 12.92
N MET A 274 -6.64 -25.60 12.35
CA MET A 274 -5.73 -24.47 12.48
C MET A 274 -5.73 -23.92 13.91
N GLU A 275 -6.89 -23.88 14.59
CA GLU A 275 -6.96 -23.48 16.01
C GLU A 275 -6.13 -24.41 16.90
N ALA A 276 -6.21 -25.73 16.70
CA ALA A 276 -5.41 -26.71 17.43
C ALA A 276 -3.91 -26.51 17.17
N LEU A 277 -3.51 -26.22 15.93
CA LEU A 277 -2.14 -25.90 15.58
C LEU A 277 -1.65 -24.64 16.30
N LEU A 278 -2.44 -23.55 16.29
CA LEU A 278 -2.06 -22.31 16.98
C LEU A 278 -1.94 -22.49 18.49
N LEU A 279 -2.86 -23.24 19.11
CA LEU A 279 -2.80 -23.56 20.54
C LEU A 279 -1.54 -24.35 20.91
N ALA A 280 -1.17 -25.34 20.09
CA ALA A 280 0.06 -26.11 20.30
C ALA A 280 1.33 -25.23 20.21
N GLN A 281 1.33 -24.25 19.30
CA GLN A 281 2.47 -23.36 19.10
C GLN A 281 2.57 -22.30 20.19
N HIS A 282 1.44 -21.74 20.62
CA HIS A 282 1.39 -20.90 21.81
C HIS A 282 1.93 -21.65 23.04
N THR A 283 1.53 -22.90 23.23
CA THR A 283 2.02 -23.72 24.36
C THR A 283 3.53 -23.97 24.28
N LYS A 284 4.07 -24.14 23.08
CA LYS A 284 5.48 -24.45 22.84
C LYS A 284 6.40 -23.22 22.86
N LEU A 285 5.94 -22.10 22.31
CA LEU A 285 6.77 -20.93 21.97
C LEU A 285 6.34 -19.66 22.72
N GLY A 286 5.21 -19.68 23.42
CA GLY A 286 4.60 -18.50 24.04
C GLY A 286 3.94 -17.57 23.00
N GLY A 287 4.05 -16.27 23.23
CA GLY A 287 3.32 -15.25 22.48
C GLY A 287 1.91 -15.04 23.03
N ASP A 288 1.08 -14.33 22.27
CA ASP A 288 -0.29 -14.00 22.65
C ASP A 288 -1.27 -14.83 21.81
N LEU A 289 -2.26 -15.45 22.47
CA LEU A 289 -3.35 -16.17 21.82
C LEU A 289 -4.68 -15.49 22.14
N THR A 290 -5.30 -14.87 21.14
CA THR A 290 -6.51 -14.06 21.29
C THR A 290 -7.68 -14.67 20.52
N ARG A 291 -8.85 -14.80 21.16
CA ARG A 291 -10.11 -15.17 20.50
C ARG A 291 -10.93 -13.91 20.22
N ILE A 292 -11.29 -13.70 18.96
CA ILE A 292 -11.98 -12.49 18.48
C ILE A 292 -13.37 -12.89 17.97
N ALA A 293 -14.42 -12.37 18.61
CA ALA A 293 -15.80 -12.57 18.19
C ALA A 293 -16.44 -11.24 17.80
N ILE A 294 -17.03 -11.18 16.62
CA ILE A 294 -17.65 -9.96 16.08
C ILE A 294 -19.07 -10.28 15.65
N SER A 295 -20.01 -9.43 16.04
CA SER A 295 -21.41 -9.48 15.61
C SER A 295 -21.77 -8.19 14.91
N ARG A 296 -22.52 -8.27 13.81
CA ARG A 296 -23.08 -7.09 13.13
C ARG A 296 -24.59 -7.16 13.10
N ALA A 297 -25.23 -6.00 13.18
CA ALA A 297 -26.67 -5.92 12.97
C ALA A 297 -27.00 -6.38 11.54
N SER A 298 -27.98 -7.25 11.39
CA SER A 298 -28.54 -7.66 10.11
C SER A 298 -30.07 -7.68 10.18
N PRO A 299 -30.79 -7.38 9.08
CA PRO A 299 -32.23 -7.47 9.05
C PRO A 299 -32.75 -8.88 9.35
N VAL A 300 -33.83 -8.97 10.11
CA VAL A 300 -34.63 -10.17 10.36
C VAL A 300 -36.10 -9.77 10.22
N GLY A 301 -36.69 -10.00 9.05
CA GLY A 301 -37.98 -9.42 8.69
C GLY A 301 -37.90 -7.88 8.66
N ALA A 302 -38.79 -7.21 9.38
CA ALA A 302 -38.79 -5.75 9.54
C ALA A 302 -37.91 -5.24 10.71
N MET A 303 -37.31 -6.15 11.48
CA MET A 303 -36.49 -5.83 12.66
C MET A 303 -34.99 -6.07 12.40
N GLN A 304 -34.15 -5.79 13.39
CA GLN A 304 -32.72 -6.06 13.36
C GLN A 304 -32.32 -7.05 14.46
N ALA A 305 -31.36 -7.91 14.16
CA ALA A 305 -30.73 -8.78 15.14
C ALA A 305 -29.21 -8.80 14.96
N TRP A 306 -28.50 -9.17 16.02
CA TRP A 306 -27.06 -9.43 15.95
C TRP A 306 -26.81 -10.75 15.22
N ARG A 307 -26.07 -10.68 14.11
CA ARG A 307 -25.55 -11.85 13.40
C ARG A 307 -24.07 -12.03 13.74
N PRO A 308 -23.70 -13.06 14.52
CA PRO A 308 -22.30 -13.33 14.81
C PRO A 308 -21.59 -13.84 13.55
N ALA A 309 -20.36 -13.38 13.34
CA ALA A 309 -19.42 -14.00 12.42
C ALA A 309 -18.76 -15.22 13.08
N MET A 310 -18.17 -16.11 12.29
CA MET A 310 -17.28 -17.15 12.82
C MET A 310 -16.17 -16.47 13.63
N PRO A 311 -15.94 -16.84 14.90
CA PRO A 311 -14.87 -16.25 15.66
C PRO A 311 -13.50 -16.61 15.07
N VAL A 312 -12.54 -15.72 15.24
CA VAL A 312 -11.16 -15.89 14.76
C VAL A 312 -10.25 -16.11 15.96
N THR A 313 -9.42 -17.15 15.94
CA THR A 313 -8.31 -17.29 16.88
C THR A 313 -7.06 -16.73 16.24
N GLN A 314 -6.45 -15.72 16.87
CA GLN A 314 -5.22 -15.11 16.43
C GLN A 314 -4.09 -15.51 17.37
N TRP A 315 -2.98 -15.99 16.82
CA TRP A 315 -1.72 -16.15 17.54
C TRP A 315 -0.72 -15.11 17.05
N SER A 316 -0.10 -14.39 17.98
CA SER A 316 0.96 -13.40 17.71
C SER A 316 2.21 -13.79 18.48
N TRP A 317 3.35 -13.80 17.80
CA TRP A 317 4.62 -14.24 18.38
C TRP A 317 5.81 -13.45 17.84
N VAL A 318 6.77 -13.19 18.72
CA VAL A 318 8.05 -12.55 18.37
C VAL A 318 9.14 -13.60 18.44
N LYS A 319 9.94 -13.72 17.37
CA LYS A 319 11.06 -14.64 17.35
C LYS A 319 12.17 -14.14 18.29
N PRO A 320 12.65 -14.96 19.24
CA PRO A 320 13.79 -14.62 20.10
C PRO A 320 15.07 -14.32 19.31
#